data_AF-A0A143BTR7-F1
#
_entry.id   AF-A0A143BTR7-F1
#
_cell.length_a   1.000
_cell.length_b   1.000
_cell.length_c   1.000
_cell.angle_alpha   90.00
_cell.angle_beta   90.00
_cell.angle_gamma   90.00
#
_symmetry.space_group_name_H-M   'P 1'
#
loop_
_entity.id
_entity.type
_entity.pdbx_description
1 polymer ?
#
loop_
_entity_poly.entity_id
_entity_poly.type
_entity_poly.pdbx_seq_one_letter_code
_entity_poly.pdbx_strand_id
1 'polypeptide(L)'
;MAAAVLGAGLLSTGSAQASVFPCNVSGHVINCTTVTGIDPGSYLQVRQGPGYGYPNQWGWPRLNNGDRVGLACWTTGDGAADNSGYRYWMRIDNGIAFGYVNDWYLSTGGPGSWQQIIRQC
;
A
#
# COMPACT_ATOMS: atom_id res chain seq x y z
N MET A 1 41.89 2.85 31.90
CA MET A 1 40.96 1.71 31.75
C MET A 1 39.65 2.29 31.23
N ALA A 2 39.31 1.99 29.98
CA ALA A 2 38.14 2.54 29.31
C ALA A 2 36.92 1.63 29.55
N ALA A 3 35.80 2.21 29.97
CA ALA A 3 34.51 1.53 30.05
C ALA A 3 33.59 2.17 29.01
N ALA A 4 33.35 1.43 27.92
CA ALA A 4 32.39 1.81 26.89
C ALA A 4 30.99 1.38 27.35
N VAL A 5 30.08 2.35 27.51
CA VAL A 5 28.66 2.08 27.76
C VAL A 5 27.95 2.09 26.41
N LEU A 6 27.59 0.91 25.91
CA LEU A 6 26.76 0.75 24.73
C LEU A 6 25.31 1.08 25.12
N GLY A 7 24.89 2.31 24.85
CA GLY A 7 23.49 2.71 24.94
C GLY A 7 22.71 2.11 23.78
N ALA A 8 21.91 1.08 24.05
CA ALA A 8 20.90 0.56 23.13
C ALA A 8 19.81 1.62 22.93
N GLY A 9 19.96 2.44 21.88
CA GLY A 9 18.88 3.28 21.39
C GLY A 9 17.82 2.41 20.75
N LEU A 10 16.68 2.26 21.43
CA LEU A 10 15.45 1.67 20.91
C LEU A 10 15.14 2.29 19.54
N LEU A 11 15.30 1.53 18.46
CA LEU A 11 14.64 1.83 17.20
C LEU A 11 13.14 1.69 17.48
N SER A 12 12.47 2.81 17.71
CA SER A 12 11.02 2.89 17.64
C SER A 12 10.63 2.52 16.22
N THR A 13 10.35 1.24 15.99
CA THR A 13 9.55 0.79 14.87
C THR A 13 8.19 1.43 15.06
N GLY A 14 8.01 2.61 14.45
CA GLY A 14 6.72 3.28 14.41
C GLY A 14 5.69 2.23 14.02
N SER A 15 4.69 2.03 14.87
CA SER A 15 3.50 1.30 14.49
C SER A 15 3.09 1.85 13.13
N ALA A 16 2.96 0.98 12.13
CA ALA A 16 2.38 1.35 10.86
C ALA A 16 0.99 1.89 11.17
N GLN A 17 0.87 3.20 11.36
CA GLN A 17 -0.39 3.85 11.62
C GLN A 17 -1.24 3.58 10.38
N ALA A 18 -2.36 2.90 10.59
CA ALA A 18 -3.46 2.88 9.66
C ALA A 18 -3.76 4.32 9.23
N SER A 19 -3.27 4.70 8.05
CA SER A 19 -3.26 6.07 7.57
C SER A 19 -3.95 6.05 6.21
N VAL A 20 -5.26 5.81 6.25
CA VAL A 20 -6.15 6.29 5.20
C VAL A 20 -6.47 7.74 5.53
N PHE A 21 -6.18 8.65 4.60
CA PHE A 21 -6.38 10.08 4.76
C PHE A 21 -6.96 10.69 3.48
N PRO A 22 -7.76 11.75 3.59
CA PRO A 22 -8.24 12.45 2.41
C PRO A 22 -7.07 13.10 1.66
N CYS A 23 -7.02 12.94 0.35
CA CYS A 23 -6.07 13.66 -0.51
C CYS A 23 -6.69 14.02 -1.86
N ASN A 24 -6.08 14.99 -2.56
CA ASN A 24 -6.53 15.42 -3.88
C ASN A 24 -5.78 14.63 -4.96
N VAL A 25 -6.55 13.98 -5.85
CA VAL A 25 -6.05 13.32 -7.06
C VAL A 25 -6.83 13.88 -8.25
N SER A 26 -6.13 14.52 -9.19
CA SER A 26 -6.71 15.17 -10.37
C SER A 26 -7.90 16.11 -10.08
N GLY A 27 -7.87 16.85 -8.97
CA GLY A 27 -8.93 17.79 -8.60
C GLY A 27 -10.05 17.18 -7.75
N HIS A 28 -10.06 15.86 -7.54
CA HIS A 28 -11.06 15.17 -6.71
C HIS A 28 -10.49 14.81 -5.34
N VAL A 29 -11.26 15.06 -4.29
CA VAL A 29 -10.91 14.59 -2.93
C VAL A 29 -11.31 13.13 -2.82
N ILE A 30 -10.31 12.26 -2.66
CA ILE A 30 -10.48 10.81 -2.49
C ILE A 30 -9.70 10.33 -1.25
N ASN A 31 -9.95 9.10 -0.83
CA ASN A 31 -9.16 8.47 0.22
C ASN A 31 -7.81 8.03 -0.34
N CYS A 32 -6.73 8.28 0.37
CA CYS A 32 -5.37 7.96 -0.04
C CYS A 32 -4.62 7.27 1.09
N THR A 33 -3.54 6.59 0.74
CA THR A 33 -2.63 5.95 1.69
C THR A 33 -1.21 5.95 1.13
N THR A 34 -0.27 5.37 1.86
CA THR A 34 1.13 5.21 1.45
C THR A 34 1.50 3.75 1.27
N VAL A 35 2.39 3.50 0.31
CA VAL A 35 2.99 2.18 0.07
C VAL A 35 3.98 1.85 1.19
N THR A 36 4.00 0.59 1.61
CA THR A 36 4.86 0.10 2.69
C THR A 36 5.21 -1.37 2.49
N GLY A 37 6.17 -1.88 3.27
CA GLY A 37 6.53 -3.29 3.28
C GLY A 37 7.25 -3.79 2.01
N ILE A 38 7.81 -2.89 1.21
CA ILE A 38 8.61 -3.24 0.03
C ILE A 38 10.08 -3.38 0.41
N ASP A 39 10.73 -4.47 -0.01
CA ASP A 39 12.15 -4.70 0.24
C ASP A 39 13.06 -3.62 -0.39
N PRO A 40 14.22 -3.32 0.22
CA PRO A 40 15.20 -2.40 -0.36
C PRO A 40 15.62 -2.81 -1.78
N GLY A 41 15.57 -1.86 -2.73
CA GLY A 41 15.89 -2.12 -4.14
C GLY A 41 14.74 -2.72 -4.97
N SER A 42 13.61 -3.02 -4.33
CA SER A 42 12.38 -3.48 -4.98
C SER A 42 11.35 -2.35 -5.09
N TYR A 43 10.30 -2.60 -5.86
CA TYR A 43 9.16 -1.69 -6.01
C TYR A 43 7.86 -2.49 -6.11
N LEU A 44 6.77 -1.91 -5.64
CA LEU A 44 5.44 -2.46 -5.78
C LEU A 44 4.97 -2.29 -7.24
N GLN A 45 4.58 -3.40 -7.86
CA GLN A 45 4.02 -3.41 -9.20
C GLN A 45 2.51 -3.21 -9.16
N VAL A 46 2.03 -2.26 -9.96
CA VAL A 46 0.60 -2.06 -10.19
C VAL A 46 0.14 -3.01 -11.29
N ARG A 47 -0.95 -3.73 -11.03
CA ARG A 47 -1.50 -4.78 -11.90
C ARG A 47 -2.75 -4.31 -12.62
N GLN A 48 -3.06 -4.93 -13.75
CA GLN A 48 -4.31 -4.69 -14.48
C GLN A 48 -5.54 -5.35 -13.84
N GLY A 49 -5.32 -6.33 -12.95
CA GLY A 49 -6.37 -7.01 -12.18
C GLY A 49 -5.87 -7.43 -10.80
N PRO A 50 -6.76 -7.93 -9.92
CA PRO A 50 -6.44 -8.28 -8.54
C PRO A 50 -5.73 -9.63 -8.45
N GLY A 51 -4.52 -9.72 -9.00
CA GLY A 51 -3.74 -10.94 -8.98
C GLY A 51 -2.37 -10.82 -9.63
N TYR A 52 -1.48 -11.76 -9.32
CA TYR A 52 -0.10 -11.78 -9.81
C TYR A 52 0.03 -12.40 -11.21
N GLY A 53 -1.03 -13.07 -11.69
CA GLY A 53 -1.13 -13.53 -13.09
C GLY A 53 -1.50 -12.42 -14.08
N TYR A 54 -1.97 -11.26 -13.60
CA TYR A 54 -2.30 -10.13 -14.47
C TYR A 54 -1.04 -9.37 -14.89
N PRO A 55 -1.02 -8.83 -16.13
CA PRO A 55 0.07 -7.97 -16.58
C PRO A 55 0.19 -6.72 -15.72
N ASN A 56 1.37 -6.10 -15.76
CA ASN A 56 1.59 -4.81 -15.16
C ASN A 56 0.73 -3.75 -15.86
N GLN A 57 0.21 -2.81 -15.09
CA GLN A 57 -0.61 -1.74 -15.60
C GLN A 57 0.26 -0.64 -16.22
N TRP A 58 -0.12 -0.21 -17.42
CA TRP A 58 0.55 0.90 -18.10
C TRP A 58 0.17 2.23 -17.44
N GLY A 59 1.07 3.21 -17.47
CA GLY A 59 0.83 4.55 -16.93
C GLY A 59 1.03 4.69 -15.42
N TRP A 60 1.64 3.69 -14.78
CA TRP A 60 2.06 3.76 -13.39
C TRP A 60 3.59 3.81 -13.27
N PRO A 61 4.14 4.72 -12.44
CA PRO A 61 5.55 4.68 -12.07
C PRO A 61 5.84 3.49 -11.15
N ARG A 62 7.12 3.23 -10.90
CA ARG A 62 7.54 2.32 -9.83
C ARG A 62 7.09 2.90 -8.48
N LEU A 63 6.33 2.12 -7.72
CA LEU A 63 5.87 2.50 -6.38
C LEU A 63 6.84 1.99 -5.32
N ASN A 64 7.36 2.87 -4.49
CA ASN A 64 8.33 2.60 -3.44
C ASN A 64 7.69 2.89 -2.07
N ASN A 65 8.34 2.44 -0.99
CA ASN A 65 7.88 2.78 0.35
C ASN A 65 7.76 4.30 0.54
N GLY A 66 6.62 4.74 1.07
CA GLY A 66 6.28 6.15 1.27
C GLY A 66 5.54 6.80 0.09
N ASP A 67 5.51 6.18 -1.09
CA ASP A 67 4.77 6.73 -2.24
C ASP A 67 3.26 6.72 -1.94
N ARG A 68 2.60 7.82 -2.31
CA ARG A 68 1.17 8.01 -2.07
C ARG A 68 0.34 7.47 -3.23
N VAL A 69 -0.72 6.74 -2.91
CA VAL A 69 -1.72 6.25 -3.88
C VAL A 69 -3.13 6.61 -3.45
N GLY A 70 -3.98 6.96 -4.41
CA GLY A 70 -5.41 7.13 -4.21
C GLY A 70 -6.13 5.77 -4.19
N LEU A 71 -7.13 5.61 -3.34
CA LEU A 71 -7.92 4.40 -3.17
C LEU A 71 -9.34 4.61 -3.75
N ALA A 72 -9.68 3.88 -4.81
CA ALA A 72 -10.96 4.03 -5.50
C ALA A 72 -12.02 3.04 -5.01
N CYS A 73 -11.66 1.75 -4.92
CA CYS A 73 -12.49 0.68 -4.37
C CYS A 73 -11.61 -0.52 -4.01
N TRP A 74 -12.16 -1.51 -3.30
CA TRP A 74 -11.46 -2.74 -2.95
C TRP A 74 -12.12 -3.99 -3.55
N THR A 75 -11.35 -5.04 -3.78
CA THR A 75 -11.85 -6.35 -4.22
C THR A 75 -11.02 -7.48 -3.58
N THR A 76 -11.41 -8.72 -3.80
CA THR A 76 -10.59 -9.89 -3.47
C THR A 76 -9.90 -10.46 -4.72
N GLY A 77 -8.83 -11.22 -4.50
CA GLY A 77 -7.98 -11.73 -5.58
C GLY A 77 -7.00 -12.80 -5.12
N ASP A 78 -5.82 -12.83 -5.74
CA ASP A 78 -4.71 -13.67 -5.27
C ASP A 78 -4.23 -13.22 -3.89
N GLY A 79 -3.64 -14.13 -3.12
CA GLY A 79 -2.97 -13.77 -1.88
C GLY A 79 -1.70 -12.94 -2.13
N ALA A 80 -1.33 -12.08 -1.19
CA ALA A 80 -0.07 -11.33 -1.25
C ALA A 80 1.13 -12.28 -1.41
N ALA A 81 2.20 -11.82 -2.06
CA ALA A 81 3.38 -12.65 -2.31
C ALA A 81 4.00 -13.19 -1.01
N ASP A 82 4.00 -12.37 0.05
CA ASP A 82 4.55 -12.73 1.37
C ASP A 82 3.50 -13.34 2.31
N ASN A 83 2.22 -13.28 1.93
CA ASN A 83 1.12 -13.82 2.72
C ASN A 83 -0.03 -14.25 1.79
N SER A 84 0.04 -15.50 1.33
CA SER A 84 -0.94 -16.08 0.40
C SER A 84 -2.36 -16.16 0.97
N GLY A 85 -2.54 -16.03 2.28
CA GLY A 85 -3.85 -15.93 2.93
C GLY A 85 -4.48 -14.54 2.84
N TYR A 86 -3.69 -13.49 2.56
CA TYR A 86 -4.17 -12.11 2.52
C TYR A 86 -4.58 -11.69 1.10
N ARG A 87 -5.89 -11.76 0.84
CA ARG A 87 -6.45 -11.71 -0.53
C ARG A 87 -7.08 -10.38 -0.91
N TYR A 88 -6.84 -9.31 -0.16
CA TYR A 88 -7.46 -8.02 -0.41
C TYR A 88 -6.62 -7.16 -1.35
N TRP A 89 -7.29 -6.62 -2.37
CA TRP A 89 -6.69 -5.77 -3.39
C TRP A 89 -7.38 -4.42 -3.43
N MET A 90 -6.60 -3.35 -3.51
CA MET A 90 -7.06 -1.99 -3.73
C MET A 90 -6.96 -1.65 -5.20
N ARG A 91 -8.08 -1.16 -5.76
CA ARG A 91 -8.03 -0.43 -7.02
C ARG A 91 -7.56 0.98 -6.71
N ILE A 92 -6.36 1.30 -7.17
CA ILE A 92 -5.70 2.59 -6.96
C ILE A 92 -5.86 3.51 -8.16
N ASP A 93 -5.75 4.82 -7.89
CA ASP A 93 -5.85 5.91 -8.86
C ASP A 93 -4.70 6.91 -8.65
N ASN A 94 -4.01 7.26 -9.72
CA ASN A 94 -3.00 8.34 -9.75
C ASN A 94 -3.46 9.58 -10.53
N GLY A 95 -4.70 9.61 -10.97
CA GLY A 95 -5.29 10.68 -11.76
C GLY A 95 -5.07 10.56 -13.27
N ILE A 96 -4.33 9.56 -13.72
CA ILE A 96 -4.03 9.25 -15.13
C ILE A 96 -4.53 7.86 -15.50
N ALA A 97 -4.33 6.88 -14.63
CA ALA A 97 -4.70 5.49 -14.83
C ALA A 97 -5.16 4.85 -13.51
N PHE A 98 -6.02 3.85 -13.64
CA PHE A 98 -6.37 2.96 -12.53
C PHE A 98 -5.53 1.71 -12.57
N GLY A 99 -5.28 1.09 -11.42
CA GLY A 99 -4.66 -0.24 -11.36
C GLY A 99 -4.92 -0.93 -10.04
N TYR A 100 -4.37 -2.12 -9.85
CA TYR A 100 -4.59 -2.93 -8.66
C TYR A 100 -3.28 -3.19 -7.94
N VAL A 101 -3.30 -3.05 -6.62
CA VAL A 101 -2.22 -3.46 -5.72
C VAL A 101 -2.79 -4.22 -4.53
N ASN A 102 -2.04 -5.17 -3.99
CA ASN A 102 -2.48 -5.88 -2.79
C ASN A 102 -2.36 -4.95 -1.57
N ASP A 103 -3.40 -4.90 -0.75
CA ASP A 103 -3.49 -4.02 0.42
C ASP A 103 -2.43 -4.36 1.49
N TRP A 104 -1.86 -5.56 1.46
CA TRP A 104 -0.73 -5.97 2.30
C TRP A 104 0.48 -5.02 2.20
N TYR A 105 0.64 -4.35 1.05
CA TYR A 105 1.73 -3.41 0.79
C TYR A 105 1.30 -1.95 0.94
N LEU A 106 0.20 -1.68 1.65
CA LEU A 106 -0.33 -0.35 1.90
C LEU A 106 -0.50 -0.10 3.40
N SER A 107 -0.28 1.15 3.81
CA SER A 107 -0.43 1.59 5.21
C SER A 107 -1.89 1.90 5.57
N THR A 108 -2.84 1.04 5.17
CA THR A 108 -4.27 1.30 5.35
C THR A 108 -4.80 0.88 6.73
N GLY A 109 -4.07 0.01 7.45
CA GLY A 109 -4.54 -0.60 8.70
C GLY A 109 -5.28 -1.92 8.53
N GLY A 110 -5.45 -2.40 7.29
CA GLY A 110 -6.14 -3.65 6.98
C GLY A 110 -7.67 -3.52 6.92
N PRO A 111 -8.38 -4.60 6.51
CA PRO A 111 -9.79 -4.57 6.11
C PRO A 111 -10.73 -3.98 7.14
N GLY A 112 -10.50 -4.23 8.43
CA GLY A 112 -11.35 -3.68 9.50
C GLY A 112 -11.35 -2.14 9.55
N SER A 113 -10.27 -1.49 9.09
CA SER A 113 -10.15 -0.02 9.08
C SER A 113 -10.77 0.61 7.84
N TRP A 114 -10.66 -0.03 6.68
CA TRP A 114 -11.04 0.59 5.41
C TRP A 114 -12.35 0.07 4.79
N GLN A 115 -12.84 -1.12 5.15
CA GLN A 115 -14.07 -1.67 4.53
C GLN A 115 -15.32 -0.82 4.80
N GLN A 116 -15.32 -0.05 5.88
CA GLN A 116 -16.43 0.84 6.23
C GLN A 116 -16.40 2.17 5.46
N ILE A 117 -15.26 2.56 4.90
CA ILE A 117 -15.05 3.88 4.28
C ILE A 117 -14.65 3.81 2.80
N ILE A 118 -14.20 2.65 2.32
CA ILE A 118 -13.90 2.37 0.92
C ILE A 118 -14.90 1.32 0.44
N ARG A 119 -15.63 1.65 -0.63
CA ARG A 119 -16.61 0.73 -1.22
C ARG A 119 -15.93 -0.46 -1.91
N GLN A 120 -16.64 -1.58 -1.97
CA GLN A 120 -16.23 -2.71 -2.78
C GLN A 120 -16.38 -2.39 -4.29
N CYS A 121 -15.46 -2.91 -5.09
CA CYS A 121 -15.64 -3.09 -6.53
C CYS A 121 -16.49 -4.37 -6.75
#